data_AF-A0A0F5VIH1-F1
#
_entry.id   AF-A0A0F5VIH1-F1
#
_cell.length_a   1.000
_cell.length_b   1.000
_cell.length_c   1.000
_cell.angle_alpha   90.00
_cell.angle_beta   90.00
_cell.angle_gamma   90.00
#
_symmetry.space_group_name_H-M   'P 1'
#
loop_
_entity.id
_entity.type
_entity.pdbx_description
1 polymer ?
#
loop_
_entity_poly.entity_id
_entity_poly.type
_entity_poly.pdbx_seq_one_letter_code
_entity_poly.pdbx_strand_id
1 'polypeptide(L)'
;MTGKMLDERLGKITFWTLFIGFHGTFLVQHWLGAEGMPRRYADYLAADGFTALNTISTISSFVLGASILPFFYNVWKTAKYGKKVEVDDPWGYGRSLEWAT
;
A
#
# COMPACT_ATOMS: atom_id res chain seq x y z
N MET A 1 20.87 -0.54 7.60
CA MET A 1 20.99 -1.84 6.88
C MET A 1 21.61 -1.73 5.49
N THR A 2 21.11 -0.92 4.55
CA THR A 2 21.72 -0.77 3.19
C THR A 2 22.65 0.43 3.03
N GLY A 3 22.64 1.36 4.00
CA GLY A 3 23.40 2.61 3.96
C GLY A 3 22.91 3.58 2.86
N LYS A 4 21.68 3.43 2.36
CA LYS A 4 21.10 4.28 1.31
C LYS A 4 19.68 4.66 1.65
N MET A 5 19.30 5.91 1.41
CA MET A 5 17.92 6.37 1.52
C MET A 5 17.10 6.02 0.29
N LEU A 6 15.88 5.52 0.52
CA LEU A 6 14.89 5.34 -0.55
C LEU A 6 14.47 6.69 -1.13
N ASP A 7 13.96 6.67 -2.36
CA ASP A 7 13.44 7.85 -3.02
C ASP A 7 12.09 8.25 -2.41
N GLU A 8 12.05 9.42 -1.76
CA GLU A 8 10.85 9.99 -1.14
C GLU A 8 9.68 10.21 -2.11
N ARG A 9 9.97 10.53 -3.38
CA ARG A 9 8.90 10.73 -4.38
C ARG A 9 8.22 9.41 -4.70
N LEU A 10 9.00 8.36 -4.90
CA LEU A 10 8.46 7.01 -5.11
C LEU A 10 7.76 6.50 -3.85
N GLY A 11 8.30 6.79 -2.65
CA GLY A 11 7.66 6.48 -1.38
C GLY A 11 6.26 7.12 -1.25
N LYS A 12 6.12 8.40 -1.62
CA LYS A 12 4.82 9.09 -1.65
C LYS A 12 3.85 8.49 -2.67
N ILE A 13 4.34 8.10 -3.85
CA ILE A 13 3.51 7.42 -4.87
C ILE A 13 2.99 6.09 -4.35
N THR A 14 3.87 5.26 -3.78
CA THR A 14 3.49 4.01 -3.10
C THR A 14 2.45 4.28 -2.02
N PHE A 15 2.70 5.25 -1.14
CA PHE A 15 1.78 5.59 -0.06
C PHE A 15 0.39 5.97 -0.58
N TRP A 16 0.28 6.89 -1.55
CA TRP A 16 -1.02 7.36 -2.02
C TRP A 16 -1.80 6.29 -2.80
N THR A 17 -1.11 5.52 -3.64
CA THR A 17 -1.74 4.41 -4.37
C THR A 17 -2.21 3.30 -3.43
N LEU A 18 -1.40 2.95 -2.43
CA LEU A 18 -1.75 1.98 -1.40
C LEU A 18 -2.90 2.48 -0.53
N PHE A 19 -2.85 3.73 -0.07
CA PHE A 19 -3.87 4.33 0.78
C PHE A 19 -5.24 4.38 0.09
N ILE A 20 -5.28 4.89 -1.14
CA ILE A 20 -6.53 5.00 -1.91
C ILE A 20 -7.05 3.60 -2.26
N GLY A 21 -6.18 2.70 -2.73
CA GLY A 21 -6.55 1.32 -3.05
C GLY A 21 -7.08 0.56 -1.83
N PHE A 22 -6.45 0.73 -0.67
CA PHE A 22 -6.88 0.11 0.58
C PHE A 22 -8.28 0.58 0.99
N HIS A 23 -8.51 1.90 1.05
CA HIS A 23 -9.81 2.43 1.45
C HIS A 23 -10.89 2.07 0.42
N GLY A 24 -10.61 2.20 -0.88
CA GLY A 24 -11.56 1.79 -1.92
C GLY A 24 -11.93 0.31 -1.88
N THR A 25 -10.99 -0.56 -1.45
CA THR A 25 -11.22 -2.00 -1.34
C THR A 25 -12.02 -2.34 -0.08
N PHE A 26 -11.62 -1.84 1.09
CA PHE A 26 -12.14 -2.35 2.37
C PHE A 26 -13.21 -1.47 3.01
N LEU A 27 -13.31 -0.18 2.68
CA LEU A 27 -14.33 0.68 3.25
C LEU A 27 -15.73 0.23 2.82
N VAL A 28 -15.89 -0.07 1.53
CA VAL A 28 -17.18 -0.54 0.97
C VAL A 28 -17.63 -1.89 1.56
N GLN A 29 -16.69 -2.73 2.01
CA GLN A 29 -16.99 -4.03 2.60
C GLN A 29 -17.68 -3.94 3.97
N HIS A 30 -17.55 -2.81 4.68
CA HIS A 30 -18.31 -2.58 5.91
C HIS A 30 -19.81 -2.47 5.62
N TRP A 31 -20.15 -1.73 4.55
CA TRP A 31 -21.52 -1.57 4.11
C TRP A 31 -22.07 -2.87 3.53
N LEU A 32 -21.29 -3.51 2.67
CA LEU A 32 -21.65 -4.78 2.02
C LEU A 32 -21.92 -5.89 3.04
N GLY A 33 -21.08 -5.99 4.08
CA GLY A 33 -21.29 -6.94 5.19
C GLY A 33 -22.54 -6.61 6.02
N ALA A 34 -22.85 -5.33 6.20
CA ALA A 34 -24.06 -4.90 6.92
C ALA A 34 -25.35 -5.15 6.11
N GLU A 35 -25.29 -5.08 4.78
CA GLU A 35 -26.39 -5.43 3.86
C GLU A 35 -26.63 -6.95 3.75
N GLY A 36 -25.75 -7.77 4.33
CA GLY A 36 -25.99 -9.19 4.52
C GLY A 36 -25.22 -10.13 3.60
N MET A 37 -24.12 -9.69 2.97
CA MET A 37 -23.19 -10.60 2.28
C MET A 37 -22.23 -11.25 3.29
N PRO A 38 -22.37 -12.54 3.64
CA PRO A 38 -21.48 -13.19 4.58
C PRO A 38 -20.14 -13.52 3.89
N ARG A 39 -19.08 -13.64 4.69
CA ARG A 39 -17.75 -14.01 4.19
C ARG A 39 -17.73 -15.41 3.56
N ARG A 40 -16.78 -15.63 2.64
CA ARG A 40 -16.45 -16.93 2.00
C ARG A 40 -17.50 -17.46 1.02
N TYR A 41 -18.33 -16.58 0.46
CA TYR A 41 -19.21 -16.91 -0.68
C TYR A 41 -18.43 -16.79 -1.98
N ALA A 42 -18.61 -17.76 -2.89
CA ALA A 42 -17.98 -17.78 -4.20
C ALA A 42 -18.81 -17.02 -5.25
N ASP A 43 -20.13 -17.01 -5.08
CA ASP A 43 -21.12 -16.38 -5.95
C ASP A 43 -22.24 -15.69 -5.14
N TYR A 44 -23.01 -14.83 -5.82
CA TYR A 44 -24.19 -14.15 -5.31
C TYR A 44 -25.17 -13.89 -6.46
N LEU A 45 -26.45 -13.66 -6.16
CA LEU A 45 -27.47 -13.40 -7.17
C LEU A 45 -27.43 -11.93 -7.60
N ALA A 46 -27.74 -11.66 -8.87
CA ALA A 46 -27.86 -10.28 -9.36
C ALA A 46 -28.96 -9.48 -8.63
N ALA A 47 -29.96 -10.18 -8.09
CA ALA A 47 -31.04 -9.58 -7.30
C ALA A 47 -30.60 -9.12 -5.89
N ASP A 48 -29.43 -9.57 -5.40
CA ASP A 48 -28.95 -9.27 -4.05
C ASP A 48 -28.40 -7.84 -3.91
N GLY A 49 -28.16 -7.12 -5.02
CA GLY A 49 -27.68 -5.74 -5.01
C GLY A 49 -26.18 -5.56 -4.72
N PHE A 50 -25.43 -6.63 -4.47
CA PHE A 50 -24.00 -6.57 -4.09
C PHE A 50 -23.04 -6.21 -5.24
N THR A 51 -23.50 -6.21 -6.50
CA THR A 51 -22.65 -6.07 -7.69
C THR A 51 -21.86 -4.75 -7.72
N ALA A 52 -22.50 -3.64 -7.36
CA ALA A 52 -21.87 -2.32 -7.44
C ALA A 52 -20.70 -2.17 -6.44
N LEU A 53 -20.93 -2.53 -5.18
CA LEU A 53 -19.91 -2.45 -4.13
C LEU A 53 -18.77 -3.45 -4.36
N ASN A 54 -19.08 -4.66 -4.83
CA ASN A 54 -18.05 -5.62 -5.23
C ASN A 54 -17.22 -5.10 -6.42
N THR A 55 -17.84 -4.46 -7.40
CA THR A 55 -17.11 -3.89 -8.56
C THR A 55 -16.15 -2.78 -8.13
N ILE A 56 -16.60 -1.86 -7.26
CA ILE A 56 -15.72 -0.81 -6.67
C ILE A 56 -14.56 -1.44 -5.90
N SER A 57 -14.87 -2.45 -5.08
CA SER A 57 -13.87 -3.21 -4.33
C SER A 57 -12.85 -3.87 -5.25
N THR A 58 -13.29 -4.48 -6.35
CA THR A 58 -12.40 -5.15 -7.32
C THR A 58 -11.49 -4.15 -8.02
N ILE A 59 -12.02 -3.05 -8.54
CA ILE A 59 -11.22 -2.00 -9.21
C ILE A 59 -10.16 -1.46 -8.22
N SER A 60 -10.57 -1.18 -6.99
CA SER A 60 -9.67 -0.69 -5.94
C SER A 60 -8.62 -1.73 -5.54
N SER A 61 -8.97 -3.02 -5.55
CA SER A 61 -8.01 -4.10 -5.24
C SER A 61 -6.92 -4.24 -6.29
N PHE A 62 -7.22 -3.96 -7.57
CA PHE A 62 -6.20 -3.89 -8.62
C PHE A 62 -5.26 -2.69 -8.39
N VAL A 63 -5.79 -1.53 -7.99
CA VAL A 63 -4.97 -0.37 -7.61
C VAL A 63 -4.08 -0.70 -6.40
N LEU A 64 -4.64 -1.36 -5.39
CA LEU A 64 -3.90 -1.81 -4.21
C LEU A 64 -2.78 -2.79 -4.59
N GLY A 65 -3.04 -3.78 -5.45
CA GLY A 65 -2.00 -4.68 -5.95
C GLY A 65 -0.91 -3.95 -6.75
N ALA A 66 -1.32 -3.02 -7.61
CA ALA A 66 -0.39 -2.20 -8.40
C ALA A 66 0.47 -1.25 -7.55
N SER A 67 0.02 -0.85 -6.36
CA SER A 67 0.78 0.02 -5.43
C SER A 67 2.13 -0.56 -5.00
N ILE A 68 2.31 -1.87 -5.11
CA ILE A 68 3.56 -2.57 -4.78
C ILE A 68 4.63 -2.36 -5.87
N LEU A 69 4.23 -2.11 -7.12
CA LEU A 69 5.16 -1.88 -8.24
C LEU A 69 6.11 -0.69 -8.01
N PRO A 70 5.63 0.54 -7.66
CA PRO A 70 6.53 1.64 -7.36
C PRO A 70 7.42 1.36 -6.14
N PHE A 71 6.99 0.53 -5.19
CA PHE A 71 7.81 0.14 -4.06
C PHE A 71 8.99 -0.74 -4.48
N PHE A 72 8.74 -1.82 -5.24
CA PHE A 72 9.82 -2.67 -5.75
C PHE A 72 10.77 -1.90 -6.66
N TYR A 73 10.24 -1.01 -7.49
CA TYR A 73 11.06 -0.14 -8.31
C TYR A 73 11.93 0.79 -7.45
N ASN A 74 11.40 1.36 -6.37
CA ASN A 74 12.16 2.20 -5.45
C ASN A 74 13.32 1.44 -4.78
N VAL A 75 13.05 0.23 -4.30
CA VAL A 75 14.06 -0.65 -3.69
C VAL A 75 15.17 -0.97 -4.71
N TRP A 76 14.79 -1.42 -5.91
CA TRP A 76 15.75 -1.75 -6.97
C TRP A 76 16.59 -0.53 -7.41
N LYS A 77 15.93 0.60 -7.68
CA LYS A 77 16.58 1.85 -8.10
C LYS A 77 17.56 2.32 -7.03
N THR A 78 17.16 2.31 -5.77
CA THR A 78 18.00 2.75 -4.64
C THR A 78 19.16 1.80 -4.41
N ALA A 79 18.94 0.49 -4.49
CA ALA A 79 20.01 -0.50 -4.37
C ALA A 79 21.09 -0.27 -5.44
N LYS A 80 20.69 -0.07 -6.70
CA LYS A 80 21.62 0.08 -7.83
C LYS A 80 22.25 1.48 -7.95
N TYR A 81 21.48 2.54 -7.72
CA TYR A 81 21.87 3.93 -8.03
C TYR A 81 21.81 4.89 -6.85
N GLY A 82 21.26 4.48 -5.70
CA GLY A 82 21.14 5.33 -4.53
C GLY A 82 22.50 5.75 -3.98
N LYS A 83 22.58 7.01 -3.51
CA LYS A 83 23.76 7.55 -2.83
C LYS A 83 23.89 6.93 -1.44
N LYS A 84 25.13 6.70 -1.02
CA LYS A 84 25.42 6.25 0.34
C LYS A 84 25.16 7.40 1.32
N VAL A 85 24.60 7.04 2.47
CA VAL A 85 24.49 7.90 3.63
C VAL A 85 25.83 7.81 4.37
N GLU A 86 26.39 8.97 4.72
CA GLU A 86 27.69 9.09 5.39
C GLU A 86 27.57 9.53 6.86
N VAL A 87 26.34 9.56 7.38
CA VAL A 87 25.99 9.92 8.76
C VAL A 87 25.28 8.75 9.43
N ASP A 88 25.48 8.59 10.74
CA ASP A 88 24.85 7.51 11.51
C ASP A 88 23.32 7.66 11.56
N ASP A 89 22.83 8.91 11.67
CA ASP A 89 21.41 9.23 11.65
C ASP A 89 20.99 10.02 10.38
N PRO A 90 20.47 9.35 9.34
CA PRO A 90 19.93 10.02 8.15
C PRO A 90 18.63 10.80 8.40
N TRP A 91 17.92 10.57 9.51
CA TRP A 91 16.62 11.18 9.82
C TRP A 91 16.71 12.31 10.86
N GLY A 92 17.88 12.47 11.47
CA GLY A 92 18.33 13.63 12.25
C GLY A 92 17.88 13.70 13.72
N TYR A 93 16.84 12.96 14.11
CA TYR A 93 16.29 12.97 15.47
C TYR A 93 16.07 11.57 16.05
N GLY A 94 16.88 10.59 15.64
CA GLY A 94 16.91 9.23 16.17
C GLY A 94 17.13 9.23 17.68
N ARG A 95 16.36 8.39 18.41
CA ARG A 95 16.37 8.35 19.89
C ARG A 95 16.83 7.01 20.47
N SER A 96 16.72 5.94 19.70
CA SER A 96 17.17 4.59 20.02
C SER A 96 18.66 4.43 19.72
N LEU A 97 19.31 3.44 20.35
CA LEU A 97 20.73 3.12 20.13
C LEU A 97 21.06 2.66 18.70
N GLU A 98 20.05 2.33 17.89
CA GLU A 98 20.22 1.92 16.49
C GLU A 98 20.75 3.04 15.57
N TRP A 99 20.71 4.29 16.04
CA TRP A 99 21.17 5.49 15.30
C TRP A 99 22.54 6.00 15.73
N ALA A 100 23.23 5.30 16.63
CA ALA A 100 24.54 5.68 17.16
C ALA A 100 25.71 4.95 16.47
N THR A 101 25.44 4.19 15.40
CA THR A 101 26.39 3.30 14.71
C THR A 101 26.16 3.25 13.21
#